data_AF-A0A563EGR8-F1
#
_entry.id   AF-A0A563EGR8-F1
#
_cell.length_a   1.000
_cell.length_b   1.000
_cell.length_c   1.000
_cell.angle_alpha   90.00
_cell.angle_beta   90.00
_cell.angle_gamma   90.00
#
_symmetry.space_group_name_H-M   'P 1'
#
loop_
_entity.id
_entity.type
_entity.pdbx_description
1 polymer ?
#
loop_
_entity_poly.entity_id
_entity_poly.type
_entity_poly.pdbx_seq_one_letter_code
_entity_poly.pdbx_strand_id
1 'polypeptide(L)'
;MREIAEALALSHQRVHQIVDAVRRAGPSCSFCGKGKDDVTWLVTGPNVFICDGCAARASGGATGECSFCGKTTAVFAGPEARICDSCAVIAREVSAAASPR
;
A
#
# COMPACT_ATOMS: atom_id res chain seq x y z
N MET A 1 24.55 -3.64 -5.62
CA MET A 1 24.16 -4.67 -4.62
C MET A 1 25.28 -5.00 -3.64
N ARG A 2 26.57 -4.87 -3.99
CA ARG A 2 27.69 -5.12 -3.06
C ARG A 2 27.71 -4.16 -1.87
N GLU A 3 27.42 -2.89 -2.08
CA GLU A 3 27.29 -1.89 -1.00
C GLU A 3 26.13 -2.20 -0.04
N ILE A 4 25.01 -2.71 -0.55
CA ILE A 4 23.85 -3.15 0.26
C ILE A 4 24.21 -4.40 1.08
N ALA A 5 24.92 -5.34 0.47
CA ALA A 5 25.39 -6.57 1.12
C ALA A 5 26.32 -6.24 2.31
N GLU A 6 27.24 -5.30 2.12
CA GLU A 6 28.15 -4.84 3.18
C GLU A 6 27.40 -4.09 4.29
N ALA A 7 26.52 -3.15 3.94
CA ALA A 7 25.73 -2.37 4.91
C ALA A 7 24.75 -3.23 5.75
N LEU A 8 24.22 -4.31 5.17
CA LEU A 8 23.29 -5.21 5.84
C LEU A 8 23.99 -6.44 6.47
N ALA A 9 25.32 -6.54 6.39
CA ALA A 9 26.09 -7.73 6.77
C ALA A 9 25.54 -9.04 6.16
N LEU A 10 25.06 -8.97 4.91
CA LEU A 10 24.50 -10.09 4.15
C LEU A 10 25.46 -10.52 3.05
N SER A 11 25.44 -11.80 2.68
CA SER A 11 26.13 -12.25 1.47
C SER A 11 25.40 -11.72 0.23
N HIS A 12 26.14 -11.46 -0.84
CA HIS A 12 25.58 -10.99 -2.12
C HIS A 12 24.45 -11.91 -2.63
N GLN A 13 24.60 -13.23 -2.46
CA GLN A 13 23.58 -14.22 -2.82
C GLN A 13 22.29 -14.05 -2.01
N ARG A 14 22.38 -13.77 -0.69
CA ARG A 14 21.20 -13.53 0.14
C ARG A 14 20.47 -12.25 -0.26
N VAL A 15 21.19 -11.20 -0.62
CA VAL A 15 20.57 -9.96 -1.11
C VAL A 15 19.77 -10.23 -2.39
N HIS A 16 20.32 -11.01 -3.33
CA HIS A 16 19.59 -11.42 -4.53
C HIS A 16 18.34 -12.25 -4.22
N GLN A 17 18.44 -13.22 -3.30
CA GLN A 17 17.28 -14.03 -2.89
C GLN A 17 16.17 -13.18 -2.26
N ILE A 18 16.52 -12.23 -1.39
CA ILE A 18 15.55 -11.33 -0.74
C ILE A 18 14.86 -10.44 -1.77
N VAL A 19 15.62 -9.82 -2.67
CA VAL A 19 15.04 -8.96 -3.71
C VAL A 19 14.13 -9.75 -4.65
N ASP A 20 14.53 -10.96 -5.02
CA ASP A 20 13.72 -11.84 -5.88
C ASP A 20 12.42 -12.27 -5.18
N ALA A 21 12.49 -12.61 -3.89
CA ALA A 21 11.31 -12.94 -3.08
C ALA A 21 10.32 -11.76 -3.02
N VAL A 22 10.79 -10.52 -2.79
CA VAL A 22 9.94 -9.32 -2.77
C VAL A 22 9.33 -9.05 -4.14
N ARG A 23 10.10 -9.22 -5.23
CA ARG A 23 9.58 -9.06 -6.60
C ARG A 23 8.49 -10.07 -6.93
N ARG A 24 8.61 -11.32 -6.47
CA ARG A 24 7.60 -12.37 -6.67
C ARG A 24 6.33 -12.12 -5.86
N ALA A 25 6.45 -11.59 -4.64
CA ALA A 25 5.29 -11.30 -3.79
C ALA A 25 4.40 -10.18 -4.39
N GLY A 26 5.02 -9.21 -5.08
CA GLY A 26 4.29 -8.11 -5.71
C GLY A 26 3.69 -7.13 -4.70
N PRO A 27 3.01 -6.07 -5.17
CA PRO A 27 2.36 -5.11 -4.29
C PRO A 27 1.09 -5.70 -3.65
N SER A 28 0.93 -5.47 -2.35
CA SER A 28 -0.23 -5.89 -1.56
C SER A 28 -0.88 -4.71 -0.85
N CYS A 29 -2.20 -4.78 -0.65
CA CYS A 29 -2.96 -3.77 0.08
C CYS A 29 -2.47 -3.64 1.52
N SER A 30 -2.05 -2.44 1.94
CA SER A 30 -1.55 -2.14 3.29
C SER A 30 -2.64 -2.18 4.38
N PHE A 31 -3.89 -2.43 4.01
CA PHE A 31 -5.03 -2.48 4.92
C PHE A 31 -5.54 -3.91 5.17
N CYS A 32 -5.43 -4.81 4.18
CA CYS A 32 -5.94 -6.18 4.28
C CYS A 32 -4.94 -7.26 3.85
N GLY A 33 -3.75 -6.88 3.37
CA GLY A 33 -2.68 -7.79 2.94
C GLY A 33 -2.91 -8.47 1.59
N LYS A 34 -4.09 -8.29 0.96
CA LYS A 34 -4.41 -8.92 -0.32
C LYS A 34 -3.54 -8.42 -1.46
N GLY A 35 -3.05 -9.34 -2.29
CA GLY A 35 -2.28 -9.03 -3.49
C GLY A 35 -3.16 -8.61 -4.66
N LYS A 36 -2.53 -8.28 -5.79
CA LYS A 36 -3.23 -7.90 -7.04
C LYS A 36 -4.14 -9.01 -7.58
N ASP A 37 -3.82 -10.29 -7.34
CA ASP A 37 -4.63 -11.42 -7.80
C ASP A 37 -5.92 -11.64 -6.96
N ASP A 38 -5.98 -11.07 -5.75
CA ASP A 38 -7.10 -11.24 -4.81
C ASP A 38 -8.12 -10.08 -4.86
N VAL A 39 -7.84 -9.02 -5.63
CA VAL A 39 -8.60 -7.76 -5.65
C VAL A 39 -8.83 -7.26 -7.07
N THR A 40 -9.90 -6.50 -7.28
CA THR A 40 -10.23 -5.97 -8.62
C THR A 40 -9.18 -4.97 -9.11
N TRP A 41 -8.68 -4.12 -8.21
CA TRP A 41 -7.67 -3.12 -8.49
C TRP A 41 -6.92 -2.74 -7.22
N LEU A 42 -5.73 -2.17 -7.41
CA LEU A 42 -4.86 -1.69 -6.34
C LEU A 42 -4.33 -0.30 -6.72
N VAL A 43 -4.65 0.74 -5.94
CA VAL A 43 -4.11 2.09 -6.15
C VAL A 43 -2.82 2.26 -5.37
N THR A 44 -1.81 2.76 -6.06
CA THR A 44 -0.51 3.13 -5.50
C THR A 44 -0.57 4.55 -4.93
N GLY A 45 -0.36 4.69 -3.63
CA GLY A 45 0.01 5.95 -2.98
C GLY A 45 1.52 6.09 -2.82
N PRO A 46 2.02 7.22 -2.28
CA PRO A 46 3.46 7.48 -2.15
C PRO A 46 4.26 6.39 -1.44
N ASN A 47 3.68 5.76 -0.40
CA ASN A 47 4.32 4.69 0.37
C ASN A 47 3.35 3.58 0.81
N VAL A 48 2.15 3.53 0.21
CA VAL A 48 1.06 2.65 0.65
C VAL A 48 0.22 2.20 -0.53
N PHE A 49 -0.39 1.02 -0.41
CA PHE A 49 -1.31 0.50 -1.43
C PHE A 49 -2.70 0.29 -0.81
N ILE A 50 -3.75 0.62 -1.55
CA ILE A 50 -5.14 0.41 -1.14
C ILE A 50 -5.93 -0.31 -2.24
N CYS A 51 -6.66 -1.36 -1.87
CA CYS A 51 -7.54 -2.08 -2.79
C CYS A 51 -8.96 -1.51 -2.79
N ASP A 52 -9.75 -1.98 -3.75
CA ASP A 52 -11.18 -1.70 -3.92
C ASP A 52 -12.02 -1.87 -2.67
N GLY A 53 -11.93 -3.04 -2.03
CA GLY A 53 -12.69 -3.32 -0.82
C GLY A 53 -12.32 -2.41 0.36
N CYS A 54 -11.03 -2.08 0.51
CA CYS A 54 -10.57 -1.22 1.59
C CYS A 54 -10.91 0.25 1.34
N ALA A 55 -10.81 0.71 0.10
CA ALA A 55 -11.20 2.07 -0.29
C ALA A 55 -12.71 2.29 -0.10
N ALA A 56 -13.54 1.29 -0.39
CA ALA A 56 -14.99 1.35 -0.18
C ALA A 56 -15.39 1.39 1.30
N ARG A 57 -14.64 0.70 2.17
CA ARG A 57 -14.91 0.61 3.62
C ARG A 57 -14.27 1.73 4.43
N ALA A 58 -13.38 2.52 3.84
CA ALA A 58 -12.68 3.58 4.54
C ALA A 58 -13.66 4.72 4.90
N SER A 59 -13.94 4.84 6.18
CA SER A 59 -14.68 5.96 6.79
C SER A 59 -13.96 6.40 8.06
N GLY A 60 -13.73 7.70 8.20
CA GLY A 60 -12.99 8.30 9.31
C GLY A 60 -13.58 8.00 10.68
N GLY A 61 -12.72 7.97 11.71
CA GLY A 61 -13.15 7.78 13.09
C GLY A 61 -12.13 8.19 14.15
N ALA A 62 -10.84 7.88 13.94
CA ALA A 62 -9.78 8.27 14.86
C ALA A 62 -8.90 9.37 14.26
N THR A 63 -8.41 10.31 15.08
CA THR A 63 -7.46 11.32 14.61
C THR A 63 -6.07 10.71 14.41
N GLY A 64 -5.45 10.94 13.26
CA GLY A 64 -4.10 10.47 12.97
C GLY A 64 -3.55 11.05 11.66
N GLU A 65 -2.27 10.81 11.41
CA GLU A 65 -1.61 11.21 10.16
C GLU A 65 -2.02 10.27 9.02
N CYS A 66 -2.54 10.84 7.93
CA CYS A 66 -2.90 10.11 6.72
C CYS A 66 -1.66 9.72 5.91
N SER A 67 -1.49 8.43 5.62
CA SER A 67 -0.34 7.89 4.87
C SER A 67 -0.31 8.32 3.38
N PHE A 68 -1.42 8.87 2.87
CA PHE A 68 -1.52 9.32 1.47
C PHE A 68 -1.18 10.81 1.30
N CYS A 69 -1.62 11.67 2.21
CA CYS A 69 -1.45 13.13 2.08
C CYS A 69 -0.63 13.78 3.21
N GLY A 70 -0.26 13.04 4.26
CA GLY A 70 0.54 13.51 5.39
C GLY A 70 -0.18 14.44 6.37
N LYS A 71 -1.49 14.67 6.19
CA LYS A 71 -2.27 15.54 7.09
C LYS A 71 -2.74 14.79 8.34
N THR A 72 -2.65 15.43 9.50
CA THR A 72 -3.28 14.96 10.74
C THR A 72 -4.76 15.31 10.73
N THR A 73 -5.62 14.29 10.62
CA THR A 73 -7.06 14.46 10.49
C THR A 73 -7.80 13.18 10.93
N ALA A 74 -9.13 13.14 10.79
CA ALA A 74 -9.89 11.91 10.98
C ALA A 74 -9.49 10.89 9.89
N VAL A 75 -9.03 9.73 10.33
CA VAL A 75 -8.55 8.66 9.48
C VAL A 75 -9.23 7.33 9.80
N PHE A 76 -9.38 6.53 8.76
CA PHE A 76 -9.62 5.10 8.86
C PHE A 76 -8.27 4.41 9.08
N ALA A 77 -8.16 3.68 10.19
CA ALA A 77 -6.95 2.96 10.55
C ALA A 77 -7.01 1.50 10.07
N GLY A 78 -6.03 1.10 9.26
CA GLY A 78 -5.71 -0.29 8.99
C GLY A 78 -4.56 -0.80 9.87
N PRO A 79 -4.16 -2.06 9.71
CA PRO A 79 -3.04 -2.66 10.42
C PRO A 79 -1.70 -1.94 10.16
N GLU A 80 -1.45 -1.50 8.93
CA GLU A 80 -0.14 -0.91 8.53
C GLU A 80 -0.25 0.51 7.95
N ALA A 81 -1.46 1.02 7.73
CA ALA A 81 -1.68 2.30 7.07
C ALA A 81 -2.91 3.04 7.61
N ARG A 82 -2.95 4.35 7.40
CA ARG A 82 -4.10 5.21 7.74
C ARG A 82 -4.50 6.05 6.54
N ILE A 83 -5.79 6.25 6.32
CA ILE A 83 -6.29 7.06 5.20
C ILE A 83 -7.42 7.99 5.66
N CYS A 84 -7.38 9.26 5.25
CA CYS A 84 -8.46 10.20 5.52
C CYS A 84 -9.59 10.08 4.48
N ASP A 85 -10.77 10.59 4.83
CA ASP A 85 -11.95 10.48 3.96
C ASP A 85 -11.72 11.08 2.56
N SER A 86 -11.06 12.24 2.46
CA SER A 86 -10.75 12.86 1.17
C SER A 86 -9.85 11.98 0.30
N CYS A 87 -8.81 11.36 0.87
CA CYS A 87 -7.95 10.45 0.12
C CYS A 87 -8.67 9.15 -0.23
N ALA A 88 -9.58 8.67 0.61
CA ALA A 88 -10.41 7.50 0.33
C ALA A 88 -11.39 7.75 -0.82
N VAL A 89 -11.96 8.96 -0.94
CA VAL A 89 -12.75 9.38 -2.13
C VAL A 89 -11.89 9.27 -3.39
N ILE A 90 -10.71 9.89 -3.40
CA ILE A 90 -9.83 9.89 -4.58
C ILE A 90 -9.44 8.45 -4.97
N ALA A 91 -9.08 7.60 -4.00
CA ALA A 91 -8.74 6.21 -4.27
C ALA A 91 -9.89 5.46 -4.97
N ARG A 92 -11.15 5.69 -4.54
CA ARG A 92 -12.34 5.12 -5.19
C ARG A 92 -12.56 5.67 -6.59
N GLU A 93 -12.34 6.96 -6.82
CA GLU A 93 -12.51 7.56 -8.14
C GLU A 93 -11.48 7.07 -9.16
N VAL A 94 -10.20 7.02 -8.77
CA VAL A 94 -9.12 6.47 -9.61
C VAL A 94 -9.44 5.05 -10.03
N SER A 95 -10.10 4.30 -9.15
CA SER A 95 -10.47 2.95 -9.47
C SER A 95 -11.63 2.76 -10.41
N ALA A 96 -12.63 3.62 -10.31
CA ALA A 96 -13.73 3.62 -11.25
C ALA A 96 -13.22 3.94 -12.67
N ALA A 97 -12.17 4.76 -12.76
CA ALA A 97 -11.49 5.09 -14.02
C ALA A 97 -10.55 3.97 -14.54
N ALA A 98 -10.01 3.13 -13.65
CA ALA A 98 -9.06 2.07 -13.99
C ALA A 98 -9.70 0.75 -14.47
N SER A 99 -11.03 0.64 -14.47
CA SER A 99 -11.74 -0.54 -14.97
C SER A 99 -11.86 -0.47 -16.51
N PRO A 100 -11.16 -1.33 -17.28
CA PRO A 100 -11.36 -1.39 -18.72
C PRO A 100 -12.73 -2.04 -19.01
N ARG A 101 -13.56 -1.37 -19.81
CA ARG A 101 -14.71 -2.01 -20.46
C ARG A 101 -14.24 -2.94 -21.57
#